data_AF-B6UEI6-F1
#
_entry.id   AF-B6UEI6-F1
#
_cell.length_a   1.000
_cell.length_b   1.000
_cell.length_c   1.000
_cell.angle_alpha   90.00
_cell.angle_beta   90.00
_cell.angle_gamma   90.00
#
_symmetry.space_group_name_H-M   'P 1'
#
loop_
_entity.id
_entity.type
_entity.pdbx_description
1 polymer ?
#
loop_
_entity_poly.entity_id
_entity_poly.type
_entity_poly.pdbx_seq_one_letter_code
_entity_poly.pdbx_strand_id
1 'polypeptide(L)'
;MSGVFGRVFGKSKEQSQATALASLDKLNETLEMLEKKENLLVKKANLEVEKAKNFTKAKNKRAAIQCLKRKRLYEQQIEQLGKSIGDP
;
A
#
# COMPACT_ATOMS: atom_id res chain seq x y z
N MET A 1 -47.85 -24.65 0.94
CA MET A 1 -48.34 -23.57 0.05
C MET A 1 -47.42 -22.37 0.21
N SER A 2 -46.94 -21.85 -0.91
CA SER A 2 -46.52 -20.46 -1.15
C SER A 2 -45.26 -19.94 -0.45
N GLY A 3 -44.15 -20.02 -1.18
CA GLY A 3 -42.91 -19.30 -0.87
C GLY A 3 -43.03 -17.79 -1.11
N VAL A 4 -42.15 -17.06 -0.42
CA VAL A 4 -41.85 -15.65 -0.68
C VAL A 4 -40.34 -15.54 -0.86
N PHE A 5 -39.84 -16.11 -1.96
CA PHE A 5 -38.56 -15.73 -2.57
C PHE A 5 -38.92 -14.78 -3.70
N GLY A 6 -38.97 -13.49 -3.39
CA GLY A 6 -39.47 -12.49 -4.32
C GLY A 6 -38.78 -11.16 -4.13
N ARG A 7 -37.81 -10.91 -5.01
CA ARG A 7 -37.56 -9.59 -5.62
C ARG A 7 -36.63 -8.64 -4.86
N VAL A 8 -35.33 -8.96 -4.86
CA VAL A 8 -34.26 -7.95 -4.81
C VAL A 8 -33.14 -8.33 -5.79
N PHE A 9 -33.43 -8.38 -7.08
CA PHE A 9 -32.36 -8.30 -8.09
C PHE A 9 -32.90 -7.66 -9.37
N GLY A 10 -32.90 -6.34 -9.36
CA GLY A 10 -33.33 -5.50 -10.47
C GLY A 10 -32.72 -4.11 -10.31
N LYS A 11 -31.38 -4.04 -10.14
CA LYS A 11 -30.67 -2.77 -10.28
C LYS A 11 -30.51 -2.47 -11.77
N SER A 12 -30.99 -1.31 -12.17
CA SER A 12 -30.93 -0.78 -13.53
C SER A 12 -29.50 -0.76 -14.06
N LYS A 13 -29.37 -0.99 -15.37
CA LYS A 13 -28.10 -1.03 -16.11
C LYS A 13 -27.31 0.28 -15.97
N GLU A 14 -28.00 1.42 -15.83
CA GLU A 14 -27.41 2.73 -15.52
C GLU A 14 -26.82 2.81 -14.11
N GLN A 15 -27.52 2.32 -13.08
CA GLN A 15 -27.01 2.35 -11.70
C GLN A 15 -25.81 1.42 -11.56
N SER A 16 -25.79 0.31 -12.30
CA SER A 16 -24.65 -0.62 -12.40
C SER A 16 -23.44 0.03 -13.09
N GLN A 17 -23.64 0.78 -14.17
CA GLN A 17 -22.57 1.54 -14.85
C GLN A 17 -22.03 2.70 -14.00
N ALA A 18 -22.91 3.48 -13.35
CA ALA A 18 -22.50 4.55 -12.45
C ALA A 18 -21.70 4.01 -11.24
N THR A 19 -22.09 2.83 -10.73
CA THR A 19 -21.32 2.17 -9.66
C THR A 19 -19.98 1.65 -10.18
N ALA A 20 -19.91 1.12 -11.40
CA ALA A 20 -18.66 0.66 -12.00
C ALA A 20 -17.67 1.82 -12.26
N LEU A 21 -18.14 2.95 -12.80
CA LEU A 21 -17.31 4.15 -13.00
C LEU A 21 -16.82 4.73 -11.67
N ALA A 22 -17.71 4.86 -10.68
CA ALA A 22 -17.33 5.28 -9.33
C ALA A 22 -16.37 4.29 -8.63
N SER A 23 -16.36 3.02 -9.05
CA SER A 23 -15.39 2.02 -8.57
C SER A 23 -14.04 2.19 -9.24
N LEU A 24 -14.02 2.51 -10.55
CA LEU A 24 -12.78 2.82 -11.27
C LEU A 24 -12.08 4.07 -10.73
N ASP A 25 -12.83 5.14 -10.44
CA ASP A 25 -12.25 6.36 -9.86
C ASP A 25 -11.62 6.09 -8.49
N LYS A 26 -12.31 5.34 -7.63
CA LYS A 26 -11.78 4.91 -6.33
C LYS A 26 -10.55 4.03 -6.48
N LEU A 27 -10.56 3.09 -7.44
CA LEU A 27 -9.40 2.24 -7.72
C LEU A 27 -8.19 3.07 -8.17
N ASN A 28 -8.39 4.04 -9.07
CA ASN A 28 -7.33 4.96 -9.50
C ASN A 28 -6.79 5.81 -8.35
N GLU A 29 -7.65 6.37 -7.50
CA GLU A 29 -7.23 7.10 -6.30
C GLU A 29 -6.43 6.20 -5.34
N THR A 30 -6.86 4.95 -5.15
CA THR A 30 -6.12 4.01 -4.29
C THR A 30 -4.77 3.63 -4.89
N LEU A 31 -4.68 3.43 -6.20
CA LEU A 31 -3.41 3.16 -6.90
C LEU A 31 -2.45 4.34 -6.73
N GLU A 32 -2.92 5.57 -6.96
CA GLU A 32 -2.09 6.76 -6.81
C GLU A 32 -1.62 6.95 -5.36
N MET A 33 -2.47 6.70 -4.37
CA MET A 33 -2.10 6.73 -2.95
C MET A 33 -1.07 5.67 -2.60
N LEU A 34 -1.22 4.45 -3.12
CA LEU A 34 -0.31 3.34 -2.86
C LEU A 34 1.06 3.59 -3.49
N GLU A 35 1.11 4.09 -4.72
CA GLU A 35 2.35 4.47 -5.41
C GLU A 35 3.07 5.60 -4.67
N LYS A 36 2.34 6.64 -4.23
CA LYS A 36 2.91 7.69 -3.38
C LYS A 36 3.47 7.13 -2.08
N LYS A 37 2.75 6.20 -1.43
CA LYS A 37 3.17 5.58 -0.17
C LYS A 37 4.42 4.73 -0.33
N GLU A 38 4.48 3.91 -1.37
CA GLU A 38 5.67 3.13 -1.72
C GLU A 38 6.88 4.04 -1.95
N ASN A 39 6.72 5.06 -2.80
CA ASN A 39 7.79 6.03 -3.09
C ASN A 39 8.32 6.73 -1.82
N LEU A 40 7.44 7.10 -0.88
CA LEU A 40 7.84 7.68 0.40
C LEU A 40 8.63 6.69 1.27
N LEU A 41 8.21 5.42 1.30
CA LEU A 41 8.92 4.38 2.06
C LEU A 41 10.28 4.06 1.45
N VAL A 42 10.40 3.99 0.12
CA VAL A 42 11.69 3.83 -0.58
C VAL A 42 12.64 4.98 -0.23
N LYS A 43 12.15 6.23 -0.30
CA LYS A 43 12.94 7.42 0.09
C LYS A 43 13.41 7.33 1.55
N LYS A 44 12.54 6.93 2.48
CA LYS A 44 12.90 6.75 3.90
C LYS A 44 13.95 5.65 4.08
N ALA A 45 13.83 4.52 3.39
CA ALA A 45 14.80 3.43 3.44
C ALA A 45 16.18 3.89 2.97
N ASN A 46 16.25 4.63 1.85
CA ASN A 46 17.50 5.19 1.32
C ASN A 46 18.15 6.18 2.29
N LEU A 47 17.35 7.04 2.94
CA LEU A 47 17.86 7.94 3.97
C LEU A 47 18.47 7.20 5.17
N GLU A 48 17.87 6.08 5.60
CA GLU A 48 18.45 5.27 6.68
C GLU A 48 19.76 4.59 6.25
N VAL A 49 19.92 4.23 4.98
CA VAL A 49 21.21 3.73 4.45
C VAL A 49 22.29 4.80 4.53
N GLU A 50 22.00 6.03 4.09
CA GLU A 50 22.96 7.14 4.16
C GLU A 50 23.34 7.48 5.61
N LYS A 51 22.36 7.48 6.53
CA LYS A 51 22.63 7.61 7.97
C LYS A 51 23.51 6.47 8.49
N ALA A 52 23.24 5.23 8.11
CA ALA A 52 24.05 4.09 8.51
C ALA A 52 25.51 4.20 8.02
N LYS A 53 25.72 4.67 6.79
CA LYS A 53 27.06 4.96 6.24
C LYS A 53 27.76 6.04 7.07
N ASN A 54 27.07 7.12 7.41
CA ASN A 54 27.62 8.20 8.23
C ASN A 54 27.99 7.73 9.65
N PHE A 55 27.14 6.93 10.30
CA PHE A 55 27.44 6.35 11.61
C PHE A 55 28.59 5.35 11.57
N THR A 56 28.73 4.60 10.47
CA THR A 56 29.86 3.69 10.26
C THR A 56 31.17 4.47 10.16
N LYS A 57 31.20 5.58 9.40
CA LYS A 57 32.36 6.49 9.32
C LYS A 57 32.69 7.11 10.68
N ALA A 58 31.67 7.46 11.46
CA ALA A 58 31.81 7.94 12.83
C ALA A 58 32.15 6.85 13.87
N LYS A 59 32.43 5.60 13.44
CA LYS A 59 32.71 4.43 14.29
C LYS A 59 31.58 4.08 15.28
N ASN A 60 30.38 4.62 15.08
CA ASN A 60 29.20 4.36 15.91
C ASN A 60 28.43 3.14 15.36
N LYS A 61 28.94 1.95 15.66
CA LYS A 61 28.37 0.67 15.18
C LYS A 61 26.92 0.48 15.64
N ARG A 62 26.57 0.89 16.87
CA ARG A 62 25.23 0.70 17.44
C ARG A 62 24.19 1.52 16.68
N ALA A 63 24.49 2.79 16.39
CA ALA A 63 23.60 3.64 15.61
C ALA A 63 23.48 3.16 14.15
N ALA A 64 24.58 2.71 13.54
CA ALA A 64 24.54 2.14 12.19
C ALA A 64 23.62 0.91 12.10
N ILE A 65 23.72 -0.03 13.05
CA ILE A 65 22.84 -1.20 13.13
C ILE A 65 21.37 -0.78 13.31
N GLN A 66 21.09 0.24 14.11
CA GLN A 66 19.73 0.73 14.31
C GLN A 66 19.13 1.31 13.01
N CYS A 67 19.91 2.06 12.24
CA CYS A 67 19.49 2.55 10.91
C CYS A 67 19.20 1.39 9.95
N LEU A 68 20.06 0.36 9.91
CA LEU A 68 19.81 -0.82 9.07
C LEU A 68 18.55 -1.59 9.49
N LYS A 69 18.26 -1.69 10.79
CA LYS A 69 16.98 -2.27 11.26
C LYS A 69 15.77 -1.45 10.80
N ARG A 70 15.85 -0.12 10.85
CA ARG A 70 14.79 0.78 10.35
C ARG A 70 14.59 0.66 8.84
N LYS A 71 15.67 0.59 8.07
CA LYS A 71 15.63 0.30 6.63
C LYS A 71 14.84 -0.97 6.34
N ARG A 72 15.18 -2.08 7.02
CA ARG A 72 14.50 -3.36 6.84
C ARG A 72 13.01 -3.28 7.16
N LEU A 73 12.63 -2.50 8.17
CA LEU A 73 11.23 -2.25 8.52
C LEU A 73 10.47 -1.55 7.38
N TYR A 74 11.08 -0.55 6.74
CA TYR A 74 10.47 0.12 5.58
C TYR A 74 10.37 -0.82 4.37
N GLU A 75 11.38 -1.65 4.12
CA GLU A 75 11.33 -2.66 3.06
C GLU A 75 10.20 -3.68 3.28
N GLN A 76 9.99 -4.12 4.52
CA GLN A 76 8.86 -4.98 4.88
C GLN A 76 7.50 -4.30 4.67
N GLN A 77 7.40 -2.99 4.96
CA GLN A 77 6.17 -2.23 4.71
C GLN A 77 5.88 -2.12 3.21
N ILE A 78 6.92 -1.95 2.38
CA ILE A 78 6.78 -1.93 0.91
C ILE A 78 6.33 -3.30 0.41
N GLU A 79 6.95 -4.38 0.88
CA GLU A 79 6.56 -5.75 0.52
C GLU A 79 5.10 -6.04 0.91
N GLN A 80 4.66 -5.60 2.09
CA GLN A 80 3.27 -5.72 2.53
C GLN A 80 2.30 -4.91 1.67
N LEU A 81 2.68 -3.70 1.25
CA LEU A 81 1.88 -2.90 0.31
C LEU A 81 1.75 -3.61 -1.04
N GLY A 82 2.84 -4.19 -1.56
CA GLY A 82 2.81 -4.99 -2.78
C GLY A 82 1.92 -6.22 -2.66
N LYS A 83 1.97 -6.94 -1.54
CA LYS A 83 1.08 -8.10 -1.27
C LYS A 83 -0.39 -7.72 -1.21
N SER A 84 -0.72 -6.54 -0.69
CA SER A 84 -2.12 -6.06 -0.65
C SER A 84 -2.71 -5.74 -2.03
N ILE A 85 -1.85 -5.57 -3.05
CA ILE A 85 -2.22 -5.34 -4.45
C ILE A 85 -2.21 -6.67 -5.24
N GLY A 86 -1.39 -7.64 -4.81
CA GLY A 86 -0.99 -8.80 -5.58
C GLY A 86 -1.98 -9.95 -5.71
N ASP A 87 -2.77 -10.31 -4.69
CA ASP A 87 -3.67 -11.49 -4.77
C ASP A 87 -4.78 -11.45 -3.68
N PRO A 88 -6.02 -11.88 -3.95
CA PRO A 88 -6.87 -12.61 -3.00
C PRO A 88 -6.48 -14.10 -2.89
#